data_AF-A0A2U1KBL8-F1
#
_entry.id   AF-A0A2U1KBL8-F1
#
_cell.length_a   1.000
_cell.length_b   1.000
_cell.length_c   1.000
_cell.angle_alpha   90.00
_cell.angle_beta   90.00
_cell.angle_gamma   90.00
#
_symmetry.space_group_name_H-M   'P 1'
#
loop_
_entity.id
_entity.type
_entity.pdbx_description
1 polymer ?
#
loop_
_entity_poly.entity_id
_entity_poly.type
_entity_poly.pdbx_seq_one_letter_code
_entity_poly.pdbx_strand_id
1 'polypeptide(L)'
;MLGLRGLVPKKTYLPISPENICPSIKTAVEWGNAHPKKAEAIGKSVQDFMESLNMDRIYDYMYHLIVEYAKLLDFEPVRPVSALEECVDSLYCFADQNQTQFLARSATLPSESPPCRLPGEANRQIDRQIEKKKKIIDSTQLLM
;
A
#
# COMPACT_ATOMS: atom_id res chain seq x y z
N MET A 1 -0.18 4.56 0.70
CA MET A 1 1.07 4.24 -0.02
C MET A 1 1.74 2.94 0.47
N LEU A 2 1.00 2.02 1.11
CA LEU A 2 1.55 0.76 1.64
C LEU A 2 1.65 -0.34 0.56
N GLY A 3 0.60 -0.47 -0.27
CA GLY A 3 0.52 -1.54 -1.27
C GLY A 3 1.62 -1.50 -2.32
N LEU A 4 1.92 -0.30 -2.85
CA LEU A 4 2.91 -0.14 -3.93
C LEU A 4 4.34 -0.50 -3.50
N ARG A 5 4.73 -0.24 -2.24
CA ARG A 5 6.07 -0.58 -1.75
C ARG A 5 6.27 -2.07 -1.53
N GLY A 6 5.21 -2.85 -1.34
CA GLY A 6 5.31 -4.30 -1.20
C GLY A 6 5.41 -5.04 -2.54
N LEU A 7 4.93 -4.46 -3.63
CA LEU A 7 5.00 -5.06 -4.97
C LEU A 7 6.45 -5.18 -5.47
N VAL A 8 6.76 -6.29 -6.14
CA VAL A 8 8.10 -6.59 -6.65
C VAL A 8 8.03 -6.79 -8.17
N PRO A 9 8.81 -6.04 -8.97
CA PRO A 9 8.81 -6.19 -10.42
C PRO A 9 9.17 -7.63 -10.83
N LYS A 10 8.54 -8.15 -11.89
CA LYS A 10 8.67 -9.52 -12.42
C LYS A 10 8.21 -10.64 -11.48
N LYS A 11 7.79 -10.31 -10.25
CA LYS A 11 7.20 -11.27 -9.31
C LYS A 11 5.70 -11.02 -9.15
N THR A 12 5.30 -9.78 -8.90
CA THR A 12 3.89 -9.40 -8.70
C THR A 12 3.35 -8.49 -9.82
N TYR A 13 4.21 -7.97 -10.70
CA TYR A 13 3.77 -7.17 -11.85
C TYR A 13 4.85 -7.13 -12.94
N LEU A 14 4.45 -6.78 -14.16
CA LEU A 14 5.38 -6.45 -15.24
C LEU A 14 5.63 -4.94 -15.26
N PRO A 15 6.88 -4.47 -15.14
CA PRO A 15 7.19 -3.05 -15.16
C PRO A 15 6.98 -2.48 -16.57
N ILE A 16 6.39 -1.27 -16.63
CA ILE A 16 6.21 -0.49 -17.86
C ILE A 16 7.08 0.76 -17.75
N SER A 17 7.85 1.06 -18.79
CA SER A 17 8.67 2.29 -18.84
C SER A 17 7.75 3.52 -19.01
N PRO A 18 7.88 4.54 -18.14
CA PRO A 18 7.13 5.78 -18.30
C PRO A 18 7.64 6.65 -19.46
N GLU A 19 8.90 6.47 -19.88
CA GLU A 19 9.51 7.19 -21.00
C GLU A 19 9.08 6.63 -22.37
N ASN A 20 8.68 5.36 -22.42
CA ASN A 20 8.31 4.69 -23.66
C ASN A 20 7.13 3.71 -23.48
N ILE A 21 6.01 4.26 -23.03
CA ILE A 21 4.83 3.50 -22.56
C ILE A 21 4.30 2.53 -23.62
N CYS A 22 3.93 3.02 -24.81
CA CYS A 22 3.23 2.19 -25.80
C CYS A 22 4.08 1.01 -26.29
N PRO A 23 5.38 1.19 -26.65
CA PRO A 23 6.25 0.07 -26.96
C PRO A 23 6.46 -0.87 -25.78
N SER A 24 6.65 -0.34 -24.57
CA SER A 24 6.83 -1.16 -23.37
C SER A 24 5.62 -2.05 -23.07
N ILE A 25 4.39 -1.53 -23.27
CA ILE A 25 3.16 -2.31 -23.13
C ILE A 25 3.08 -3.39 -24.21
N LYS A 26 3.32 -3.04 -25.48
CA LYS A 26 3.28 -4.01 -26.58
C LYS A 26 4.20 -5.20 -26.31
N THR A 27 5.43 -4.92 -25.94
CA THR A 27 6.43 -5.92 -25.57
C THR A 27 6.00 -6.76 -24.37
N ALA A 28 5.44 -6.15 -23.32
CA ALA A 28 4.95 -6.89 -22.15
C ALA A 28 3.79 -7.85 -22.51
N VAL A 29 2.90 -7.41 -23.40
CA VAL A 29 1.79 -8.24 -23.91
C VAL A 29 2.31 -9.40 -24.76
N GLU A 30 3.22 -9.12 -25.70
CA GLU A 30 3.85 -10.16 -26.54
C GLU A 30 4.60 -11.18 -25.68
N TRP A 31 5.35 -10.74 -24.68
CA TRP A 31 6.01 -11.62 -23.71
C TRP A 31 5.01 -12.47 -22.92
N GLY A 32 3.91 -11.87 -22.45
CA GLY A 32 2.87 -12.57 -21.69
C GLY A 32 2.19 -13.66 -22.53
N ASN A 33 1.87 -13.35 -23.78
CA ASN A 33 1.28 -14.29 -24.74
C ASN A 33 2.25 -15.45 -25.05
N ALA A 34 3.55 -15.18 -25.16
CA ALA A 34 4.56 -16.21 -25.35
C ALA A 34 4.84 -17.06 -24.09
N HIS A 35 4.51 -16.56 -22.90
CA HIS A 35 4.81 -17.20 -21.61
C HIS A 35 3.59 -17.32 -20.68
N PRO A 36 2.51 -18.00 -21.09
CA PRO A 36 1.25 -18.01 -20.35
C PRO A 36 1.40 -18.50 -18.91
N LYS A 37 2.16 -19.58 -18.68
CA LYS A 37 2.40 -20.11 -17.32
C LYS A 37 3.15 -19.13 -16.40
N LYS A 38 4.09 -18.35 -16.95
CA LYS A 38 4.82 -17.35 -16.16
C LYS A 38 3.95 -16.13 -15.89
N ALA A 39 3.16 -15.71 -16.87
CA ALA A 39 2.19 -14.62 -16.70
C ALA A 39 1.15 -14.97 -15.63
N GLU A 40 0.60 -16.19 -15.66
CA GLU A 40 -0.31 -16.70 -14.63
C GLU A 40 0.33 -16.71 -13.25
N ALA A 41 1.57 -17.19 -13.12
CA ALA A 41 2.29 -17.20 -11.84
C ALA A 41 2.49 -15.79 -11.26
N ILE A 42 2.77 -14.78 -12.10
CA ILE A 42 2.85 -13.38 -11.67
C ILE A 42 1.48 -12.87 -11.21
N GLY A 43 0.42 -13.18 -11.97
CA GLY A 43 -0.96 -12.84 -11.61
C GLY A 43 -1.40 -13.43 -10.27
N LYS A 44 -1.09 -14.71 -10.04
CA LYS A 44 -1.35 -15.36 -8.76
C LYS A 44 -0.53 -14.75 -7.62
N SER A 45 0.75 -14.46 -7.86
CA SER A 45 1.60 -13.85 -6.82
C SER A 45 1.11 -12.47 -6.38
N VAL A 46 0.46 -11.68 -7.25
CA VAL A 46 -0.13 -10.40 -6.82
C VAL A 46 -1.46 -10.59 -6.11
N GLN A 47 -2.27 -11.57 -6.51
CA GLN A 47 -3.50 -11.92 -5.79
C GLN A 47 -3.18 -12.34 -4.35
N ASP A 48 -2.26 -13.29 -4.16
CA ASP A 48 -1.82 -13.74 -2.83
C ASP A 48 -1.27 -12.57 -1.99
N PHE A 49 -0.54 -11.64 -2.62
CA PHE A 49 -0.03 -10.45 -1.92
C PHE A 49 -1.16 -9.51 -1.50
N MET A 50 -2.15 -9.26 -2.37
CA MET A 50 -3.30 -8.41 -2.06
C MET A 50 -4.16 -9.01 -0.95
N GLU A 51 -4.35 -10.33 -0.93
CA GLU A 51 -5.02 -11.04 0.18
C GLU A 51 -4.30 -10.83 1.51
N SER A 52 -2.96 -10.74 1.49
CA SER A 52 -2.15 -10.46 2.69
C SER A 52 -2.27 -9.00 3.20
N LEU A 53 -2.90 -8.11 2.44
CA LEU A 53 -3.17 -6.71 2.79
C LEU A 53 -4.63 -6.52 3.25
N ASN A 54 -5.02 -7.25 4.29
CA ASN A 54 -6.35 -7.13 4.89
C ASN A 54 -6.54 -5.81 5.67
N MET A 55 -7.79 -5.49 6.02
CA MET A 55 -8.14 -4.26 6.73
C MET A 55 -7.45 -4.13 8.08
N ASP A 56 -7.32 -5.22 8.84
CA ASP A 56 -6.63 -5.23 10.13
C ASP A 56 -5.18 -4.75 9.99
N ARG A 57 -4.46 -5.27 8.99
CA ARG A 57 -3.09 -4.87 8.71
C ARG A 57 -2.97 -3.43 8.23
N ILE A 58 -3.97 -2.93 7.51
CA ILE A 58 -4.03 -1.53 7.08
C ILE A 58 -4.20 -0.62 8.30
N TYR A 59 -5.15 -0.94 9.19
CA TYR A 59 -5.40 -0.16 10.40
C TYR A 59 -4.22 -0.21 11.37
N ASP A 60 -3.61 -1.38 11.58
CA ASP A 60 -2.40 -1.54 12.37
C ASP A 60 -1.26 -0.66 11.86
N TYR A 61 -1.06 -0.65 10.53
CA TYR A 61 -0.03 0.19 9.92
C TYR A 61 -0.32 1.69 10.10
N MET A 62 -1.58 2.12 9.88
CA MET A 62 -1.97 3.51 10.05
C MET A 62 -1.76 3.98 11.49
N TYR A 63 -2.20 3.17 12.46
CA TYR A 63 -2.00 3.45 13.88
C TYR A 63 -0.51 3.52 14.22
N HIS A 64 0.28 2.55 13.76
CA HIS A 64 1.73 2.55 13.97
C HIS A 64 2.39 3.82 13.44
N LEU A 65 2.05 4.27 12.22
CA LEU A 65 2.60 5.51 11.66
C LEU A 65 2.31 6.72 12.54
N ILE A 66 1.08 6.88 13.00
CA ILE A 66 0.67 8.01 13.84
C ILE A 66 1.43 7.97 15.17
N VAL A 67 1.55 6.78 15.79
CA VAL A 67 2.27 6.60 17.04
C VAL A 67 3.77 6.90 16.92
N GLU A 68 4.44 6.36 15.90
CA GLU A 68 5.87 6.62 15.71
C GLU A 68 6.14 8.08 15.33
N TYR A 69 5.27 8.70 14.53
CA TYR A 69 5.38 10.12 14.21
C TYR A 69 5.18 11.00 15.45
N ALA A 70 4.22 10.67 16.31
CA ALA A 70 3.96 11.41 17.54
C ALA A 70 5.18 11.43 18.49
N LYS A 71 6.02 10.38 18.49
CA LYS A 71 7.26 10.34 19.28
C LYS A 71 8.33 11.33 18.80
N LEU A 72 8.23 11.81 17.56
CA LEU A 72 9.16 12.78 16.99
C LEU A 72 8.77 14.22 17.33
N LEU A 73 7.58 14.44 17.90
CA LEU A 73 7.14 15.78 18.29
C LEU A 73 8.00 16.29 19.45
N ASP A 74 8.56 17.48 19.27
CA ASP A 74 9.37 18.20 20.25
C ASP A 74 8.56 19.25 21.03
N PHE A 75 7.22 19.18 20.93
CA PHE A 75 6.29 20.05 21.62
C PHE A 75 5.09 19.27 22.16
N GLU A 76 4.42 19.84 23.17
CA GLU A 76 3.17 19.31 23.70
C GLU A 76 1.99 19.79 22.84
N PRO A 77 1.21 18.89 22.22
CA PRO A 77 0.07 19.30 21.40
C PRO A 77 -1.02 19.97 22.23
N VAL A 78 -1.43 21.17 21.85
CA VAL A 78 -2.55 21.89 22.46
C VAL A 78 -3.70 22.01 21.46
N ARG A 79 -4.91 21.63 21.89
CA ARG A 79 -6.12 21.74 21.06
C ARG A 79 -6.41 23.22 20.76
N PRO A 80 -6.49 23.66 19.50
CA PRO A 80 -6.87 25.02 19.17
C PRO A 80 -8.35 25.26 19.49
N VAL A 81 -8.71 26.51 19.82
CA VAL A 81 -10.09 26.89 20.18
C VAL A 81 -11.07 26.67 19.03
N SER A 82 -10.58 26.73 17.79
CA SER A 82 -11.35 26.46 16.58
C SER A 82 -11.53 24.98 16.25
N ALA A 83 -10.88 24.06 16.98
CA ALA A 83 -11.04 22.64 16.73
C ALA A 83 -12.45 22.20 17.13
N LEU A 84 -13.10 21.50 16.21
CA LEU A 84 -14.34 20.78 16.47
C LEU A 84 -14.01 19.32 16.77
N GLU A 85 -14.77 18.73 17.68
CA GLU A 85 -14.68 17.30 17.97
C GLU A 85 -15.31 16.51 16.82
N GLU A 86 -14.60 15.51 16.32
CA GLU A 86 -15.13 14.52 15.39
C GLU A 86 -15.66 13.31 16.17
N CYS A 87 -16.87 12.87 15.86
CA CYS A 87 -17.51 11.70 16.43
C CYS A 87 -18.06 10.80 15.31
N VAL A 88 -18.48 9.57 15.65
CA VAL A 88 -19.05 8.66 14.64
C VAL A 88 -20.28 9.28 13.97
N ASP A 89 -21.08 10.03 14.74
CA ASP A 89 -22.27 10.70 14.22
C ASP A 89 -21.91 11.87 13.28
N SER A 90 -20.81 12.58 13.52
CA SER A 90 -20.38 13.66 12.62
C SER A 90 -19.98 13.12 11.24
N LEU A 91 -19.45 11.90 11.15
CA LEU A 91 -19.16 11.25 9.87
C LEU A 91 -20.42 11.01 9.04
N TYR A 92 -21.56 10.70 9.68
CA TYR A 92 -22.83 10.52 8.97
C TYR A 92 -23.44 11.84 8.50
N CYS A 93 -23.16 12.95 9.16
CA CYS A 93 -23.65 14.28 8.75
C CYS A 93 -23.17 14.70 7.36
N PHE A 94 -22.03 14.18 6.90
CA PHE A 94 -21.47 14.46 5.59
C PHE A 94 -21.81 13.40 4.53
N ALA A 95 -22.55 12.35 4.90
CA ALA A 95 -22.83 11.22 4.06
C ALA A 95 -24.25 11.29 3.49
N ASP A 96 -24.42 11.01 2.20
CA ASP A 96 -25.74 10.73 1.64
C ASP A 96 -26.30 9.38 2.15
N GLN A 97 -27.53 9.05 1.76
CA GLN A 97 -28.21 7.84 2.26
C GLN A 97 -27.46 6.54 1.91
N ASN A 98 -26.84 6.46 0.73
CA ASN A 98 -26.05 5.29 0.33
C ASN A 98 -24.73 5.25 1.08
N GLN A 99 -24.03 6.39 1.16
CA GLN A 99 -22.77 6.52 1.89
C GLN A 99 -22.93 6.17 3.36
N THR A 100 -24.02 6.60 4.00
CA THR A 100 -24.34 6.28 5.40
C THR A 100 -24.43 4.78 5.61
N GLN A 101 -25.08 4.05 4.69
CA GLN A 101 -25.18 2.60 4.79
C GLN A 101 -23.81 1.91 4.66
N PHE A 102 -22.93 2.40 3.79
CA PHE A 102 -21.56 1.87 3.67
C PHE A 102 -20.72 2.18 4.91
N LEU A 103 -20.78 3.41 5.42
CA LEU A 103 -20.07 3.83 6.63
C LEU A 103 -20.50 2.99 7.84
N ALA A 104 -21.80 2.81 8.04
CA ALA A 104 -22.32 2.00 9.14
C ALA A 104 -21.85 0.54 9.06
N ARG A 105 -21.77 -0.04 7.85
CA ARG A 105 -21.25 -1.40 7.62
C ARG A 105 -19.73 -1.49 7.80
N SER A 106 -19.02 -0.39 7.65
CA SER A 106 -17.56 -0.32 7.83
C SER A 106 -17.13 -0.12 9.28
N ALA A 107 -18.08 0.01 10.21
CA ALA A 107 -17.78 0.10 11.64
C ALA A 107 -17.00 -1.13 12.09
N THR A 108 -15.84 -0.90 12.73
CA THR A 108 -14.97 -1.95 13.26
C THR A 108 -14.81 -1.77 14.76
N LEU A 109 -14.54 -2.86 15.46
CA LEU A 109 -14.21 -2.83 16.88
C LEU A 109 -12.69 -2.63 17.04
N PRO A 110 -12.25 -2.01 18.15
CA PRO A 110 -10.83 -1.96 18.47
C PRO A 110 -10.23 -3.37 18.48
N SER A 111 -9.01 -3.49 17.94
CA SER A 111 -8.27 -4.76 17.97
C SER A 111 -7.97 -5.16 19.42
N GLU A 112 -8.25 -6.41 19.78
CA GLU A 112 -7.87 -6.98 21.08
C GLU A 112 -6.36 -7.27 21.16
N SER A 113 -5.69 -7.33 20.01
CA SER A 113 -4.25 -7.55 19.92
C SER A 113 -3.48 -6.23 19.88
N PRO A 114 -2.30 -6.15 20.53
CA PRO A 114 -1.47 -4.96 20.44
C PRO A 114 -0.91 -4.78 19.02
N PRO A 115 -0.63 -3.53 18.60
CA PRO A 115 -0.07 -3.27 17.28
C PRO A 115 1.25 -4.02 17.06
N CYS A 116 1.48 -4.46 15.82
CA CYS A 116 2.76 -5.07 15.45
C CYS A 116 3.93 -4.08 15.62
N ARG A 117 5.08 -4.59 16.09
CA ARG A 117 6.32 -3.80 16.19
C ARG A 117 7.09 -3.91 14.88
N LEU A 118 7.32 -2.77 14.22
CA LEU A 118 8.23 -2.71 13.08
C LEU A 118 9.68 -2.89 13.58
N PRO A 119 10.48 -3.77 12.95
CA PRO A 119 11.88 -3.95 13.34
C PRO A 119 12.67 -2.65 13.19
N GLY A 120 13.57 -2.34 14.14
CA GLY A 120 14.39 -1.11 14.08
C GLY A 120 15.28 -0.99 12.83
N GLU A 121 15.56 -2.10 12.15
CA GLU A 121 16.30 -2.12 10.87
C GLU A 121 15.41 -1.90 9.64
N ALA A 122 14.11 -1.72 9.81
CA ALA A 122 13.14 -1.65 8.71
C ALA A 122 13.57 -0.60 7.66
N ASN A 123 14.05 0.57 8.08
CA ASN A 123 14.47 1.62 7.15
C ASN A 123 15.63 1.16 6.24
N ARG A 124 16.70 0.58 6.81
CA ARG A 124 17.84 0.07 6.01
C ARG A 124 17.41 -1.07 5.09
N GLN A 125 16.50 -1.93 5.54
CA GLN A 125 15.96 -3.02 4.73
C GLN A 125 15.11 -2.49 3.57
N ILE A 126 14.28 -1.47 3.82
CA ILE A 126 13.45 -0.79 2.82
C ILE A 126 14.35 -0.13 1.76
N ASP A 127 15.39 0.60 2.15
CA ASP A 127 16.30 1.27 1.20
C ASP A 127 16.98 0.25 0.28
N ARG A 128 17.50 -0.85 0.85
CA ARG A 128 18.07 -1.95 0.05
C ARG A 128 17.04 -2.56 -0.89
N GLN A 129 15.78 -2.72 -0.46
CA GLN A 129 14.73 -3.23 -1.32
C GLN A 129 14.39 -2.25 -2.45
N ILE A 130 14.33 -0.95 -2.18
CA ILE A 130 14.11 0.09 -3.20
C ILE A 130 15.23 0.04 -4.24
N GLU A 131 16.49 -0.02 -3.81
CA GLU A 131 17.63 -0.06 -4.72
C GLU A 131 17.62 -1.34 -5.57
N LYS A 132 17.33 -2.50 -4.96
CA LYS A 132 17.16 -3.76 -5.71
C LYS A 132 16.04 -3.67 -6.73
N LYS A 133 14.91 -3.08 -6.38
CA LYS A 133 13.77 -2.91 -7.30
C LYS A 133 14.12 -1.98 -8.47
N LYS A 134 14.82 -0.87 -8.20
CA LYS A 134 15.34 0.02 -9.25
C LYS A 134 16.27 -0.74 -10.21
N LYS A 135 17.25 -1.49 -9.69
CA LYS A 135 18.14 -2.34 -10.51
C LYS A 135 17.37 -3.35 -11.38
N ILE A 136 16.31 -3.97 -10.84
CA ILE A 136 15.44 -4.85 -11.64
C ILE A 136 14.73 -4.06 -12.73
N ILE A 137 14.19 -2.88 -12.45
CA ILE A 137 13.50 -2.05 -13.45
C ILE A 137 14.48 -1.58 -14.54
N ASP A 138 15.65 -1.08 -14.15
CA ASP A 138 16.66 -0.55 -15.07
C ASP A 138 17.27 -1.66 -15.94
N SER A 139 17.57 -2.83 -15.37
CA SER A 139 17.98 -4.01 -16.14
C SER A 139 16.88 -4.54 -17.07
N THR A 140 15.62 -4.09 -16.90
CA THR A 140 14.49 -4.43 -17.76
C THR A 140 14.26 -3.41 -18.88
N GLN A 141 15.17 -2.43 -19.08
CA GLN A 141 15.32 -1.78 -20.40
C GLN A 141 15.60 -2.80 -21.53
N LEU A 142 15.94 -4.05 -21.19
CA LEU A 142 16.06 -5.21 -22.07
C LEU A 142 14.78 -6.07 -22.13
N LEU A 143 13.66 -5.46 -22.52
CA LEU A 143 12.64 -6.21 -23.27
C LEU A 143 12.60 -5.78 -24.75
N MET A 144 13.60 -5.02 -25.22
CA MET A 144 14.04 -5.11 -26.61
C MET A 144 14.78 -6.42 -26.83
#